data_AF-A0A4Y9QKU0-F1
#
_entry.id   AF-A0A4Y9QKU0-F1
#
_cell.length_a   1.000
_cell.length_b   1.000
_cell.length_c   1.000
_cell.angle_alpha   90.00
_cell.angle_beta   90.00
_cell.angle_gamma   90.00
#
_symmetry.space_group_name_H-M   'P 1'
#
loop_
_entity.id
_entity.type
_entity.pdbx_description
1 polymer ?
#
loop_
_entity_poly.entity_id
_entity_poly.type
_entity_poly.pdbx_seq_one_letter_code
_entity_poly.pdbx_strand_id
1 'polypeptide(L)'
;MASAVAAVTIPGGVAHAEAPVSGTVVGQLVQAWPESHEADHEADHEAEAPISWLQTAEGDAVRIPTEDVEGIPTGTTLQVTVAPDAEDDTEDPLHDVESAQIVARAPVPPVLRNPAGLTNQVTVVRVNPDGVGRDSVSAQQLVDAVDGPVADFWYEQSNGAIQVGVTTAVPDWVTPVAGCADPTALWTEVAGTVGFVPGPGRHLMLYVSSAATACNYALAEVGSSPTSGGRLYVRDTVTSVIVHELGHNFGLGHSSGRQCDAAVESASCRTAAYRDLYDVMGVSWSQLGSLNAPQASRLGVLPGSEQQTLTTAGNATRVTLAPFSTRAAVRALRLTDAEGVDYWLEYRTATGRDAWLGTAANRYRLETGVLLRRAEGFPDTSVLLDGTPVAAAAWDGDFASALPVGASLPVSGGDFTVVVESLSAAGAVLTVTPTPPNGPSVAARPAGTATGTVMPAAGPAAAPQAADAAGLVGAPQEGAPLLRAASALESAATSSGHGNGLLAAGAATVLAATTLLLVQRLRGRTLRAR
;
A
#
# COMPACT_ATOMS: atom_id res chain seq x y z
N MET A 1 9.12 -76.35 41.96
CA MET A 1 7.75 -75.79 42.09
C MET A 1 7.76 -74.80 43.24
N ALA A 2 7.45 -73.53 42.97
CA ALA A 2 6.94 -72.52 43.91
C ALA A 2 6.89 -71.19 43.14
N SER A 3 5.70 -70.66 42.85
CA SER A 3 5.54 -69.36 42.20
C SER A 3 5.72 -68.24 43.22
N ALA A 4 6.57 -67.26 42.93
CA ALA A 4 6.63 -66.02 43.70
C ALA A 4 5.62 -65.02 43.12
N VAL A 5 4.57 -64.71 43.89
CA VAL A 5 3.62 -63.64 43.55
C VAL A 5 4.23 -62.32 44.01
N ALA A 6 4.63 -61.47 43.06
CA ALA A 6 5.05 -60.10 43.35
C ALA A 6 3.81 -59.22 43.52
N ALA A 7 3.51 -58.84 44.77
CA ALA A 7 2.48 -57.85 45.05
C ALA A 7 3.00 -56.45 44.68
N VAL A 8 2.50 -55.90 43.58
CA VAL A 8 2.71 -54.48 43.23
C VAL A 8 1.80 -53.64 44.11
N THR A 9 2.38 -52.98 45.10
CA THR A 9 1.69 -51.94 45.88
C THR A 9 1.45 -50.73 44.98
N ILE A 10 0.23 -50.54 44.53
CA ILE A 10 -0.22 -49.30 43.90
C ILE A 10 -0.09 -48.19 44.97
N PRO A 11 0.67 -47.11 44.74
CA PRO A 11 0.62 -45.96 45.64
C PRO A 11 -0.80 -45.41 45.58
N GLY A 12 -1.47 -45.33 46.73
CA GLY A 12 -2.84 -44.82 46.80
C GLY A 12 -2.90 -43.44 46.18
N GLY A 13 -3.86 -43.23 45.27
CA GLY A 13 -4.10 -41.91 44.69
C GLY A 13 -4.32 -40.92 45.82
N VAL A 14 -3.39 -39.98 45.97
CA VAL A 14 -3.63 -38.80 46.78
C VAL A 14 -4.74 -38.06 46.03
N ALA A 15 -5.89 -37.86 46.68
CA ALA A 15 -6.84 -36.89 46.18
C ALA A 15 -6.11 -35.55 46.18
N HIS A 16 -5.74 -35.08 44.99
CA HIS A 16 -5.46 -33.67 44.82
C HIS A 16 -6.78 -32.97 45.11
N ALA A 17 -6.85 -32.28 46.24
CA ALA A 17 -7.74 -31.13 46.30
C ALA A 17 -7.30 -30.20 45.16
N GLU A 18 -8.23 -29.80 44.30
CA GLU A 18 -8.01 -28.66 43.45
C GLU A 18 -7.57 -27.49 44.34
N ALA A 19 -6.46 -26.86 43.95
CA ALA A 19 -6.04 -25.66 44.64
C ALA A 19 -7.10 -24.58 44.33
N PRO A 20 -7.58 -23.82 45.32
CA PRO A 20 -8.52 -22.74 45.06
C PRO A 20 -7.93 -21.81 44.00
N VAL A 21 -8.75 -21.36 43.07
CA VAL A 21 -8.31 -20.64 41.86
C VAL A 21 -8.04 -19.17 42.18
N SER A 22 -7.44 -18.88 43.34
CA SER A 22 -7.05 -17.52 43.73
C SER A 22 -5.86 -17.08 42.87
N GLY A 23 -6.12 -16.25 41.85
CA GLY A 23 -5.05 -15.80 40.96
C GLY A 23 -5.52 -15.04 39.73
N THR A 24 -4.54 -14.71 38.89
CA THR A 24 -4.75 -14.09 37.58
C THR A 24 -4.85 -15.18 36.52
N VAL A 25 -6.05 -15.33 35.95
CA VAL A 25 -6.37 -16.24 34.85
C VAL A 25 -6.28 -15.48 33.52
N VAL A 26 -5.77 -16.14 32.47
CA VAL A 26 -5.79 -15.60 31.10
C VAL A 26 -6.50 -16.60 30.19
N GLY A 27 -7.58 -16.17 29.53
CA GLY A 27 -8.40 -17.03 28.70
C GLY A 27 -9.29 -16.25 27.73
N GLN A 28 -9.89 -16.96 26.76
CA GLN A 28 -10.89 -16.37 25.88
C GLN A 28 -12.26 -16.36 26.58
N LEU A 29 -12.94 -15.21 26.55
CA LEU A 29 -14.33 -15.09 27.01
C LEU A 29 -15.25 -15.92 26.11
N VAL A 30 -15.89 -16.93 26.68
CA VAL A 30 -16.95 -17.72 26.04
C VAL A 30 -18.26 -17.45 26.77
N GLN A 31 -19.36 -17.42 26.01
CA GLN A 31 -20.70 -17.32 26.55
C GLN A 31 -21.60 -18.37 25.90
N ALA A 32 -22.51 -18.92 26.69
CA ALA A 32 -23.58 -19.79 26.21
C ALA A 32 -24.91 -19.34 26.82
N TRP A 33 -25.99 -19.55 26.06
CA TRP A 33 -27.34 -19.51 26.63
C TRP A 33 -27.71 -20.92 27.08
N PRO A 34 -28.11 -21.11 28.35
CA PRO A 34 -28.82 -22.32 28.72
C PRO A 34 -30.19 -22.35 28.01
N GLU A 35 -30.69 -23.56 27.76
CA GLU A 35 -32.07 -23.81 27.38
C GLU A 35 -32.64 -24.81 28.39
N SER A 36 -33.55 -24.38 29.28
CA SER A 36 -34.29 -25.33 30.12
C SER A 36 -35.34 -26.10 29.30
N HIS A 37 -35.54 -27.37 29.64
CA HIS A 37 -36.55 -28.21 29.02
C HIS A 37 -37.88 -28.04 29.76
N GLU A 38 -38.96 -27.61 29.08
CA GLU A 38 -40.28 -27.36 29.69
C GLU A 38 -40.80 -28.57 30.50
N ALA A 39 -40.63 -28.56 31.82
CA ALA A 39 -41.22 -29.56 32.73
C ALA A 39 -41.24 -29.15 34.22
N ASP A 40 -41.37 -27.85 34.56
CA ASP A 40 -41.89 -27.43 35.88
C ASP A 40 -42.57 -26.05 35.75
N HIS A 41 -43.71 -25.88 36.42
CA HIS A 41 -44.58 -24.70 36.28
C HIS A 41 -44.40 -23.68 37.43
N GLU A 42 -44.77 -22.42 37.15
CA GLU A 42 -45.00 -21.31 38.11
C GLU A 42 -43.77 -20.57 38.67
N ALA A 43 -43.03 -19.89 37.79
CA ALA A 43 -42.38 -18.60 38.08
C ALA A 43 -42.33 -17.73 36.80
N ASP A 44 -42.19 -16.41 36.93
CA ASP A 44 -42.11 -15.49 35.79
C ASP A 44 -40.89 -15.83 34.90
N HIS A 45 -41.13 -16.08 33.61
CA HIS A 45 -40.07 -16.30 32.63
C HIS A 45 -39.36 -14.98 32.28
N GLU A 46 -38.47 -14.53 33.16
CA GLU A 46 -37.32 -13.75 32.71
C GLU A 46 -36.52 -14.61 31.71
N ALA A 47 -36.06 -14.01 30.61
CA ALA A 47 -35.30 -14.74 29.60
C ALA A 47 -34.00 -15.24 30.23
N GLU A 48 -33.70 -16.54 30.10
CA GLU A 48 -32.52 -17.15 30.72
C GLU A 48 -31.25 -16.36 30.34
N ALA A 49 -30.56 -15.86 31.37
CA ALA A 49 -29.37 -15.05 31.19
C ALA A 49 -28.20 -15.90 30.66
N PRO A 50 -27.33 -15.34 29.78
CA PRO A 50 -26.16 -16.07 29.33
C PRO A 50 -25.22 -16.38 30.50
N ILE A 51 -24.63 -17.57 30.47
CA ILE A 51 -23.52 -17.96 31.34
C ILE A 51 -22.19 -17.61 30.67
N SER A 52 -21.23 -17.10 31.44
CA SER A 52 -19.92 -16.65 30.96
C SER A 52 -18.78 -17.41 31.64
N TRP A 53 -17.73 -17.74 30.88
CA TRP A 53 -16.49 -18.30 31.41
C TRP A 53 -15.27 -17.88 30.59
N LEU A 54 -14.09 -18.01 31.19
CA LEU A 54 -12.81 -17.92 30.49
C LEU A 54 -12.35 -19.32 30.13
N GLN A 55 -12.13 -19.55 28.83
CA GLN A 55 -11.47 -20.73 28.33
C GLN A 55 -9.95 -20.51 28.33
N THR A 56 -9.21 -21.21 29.20
CA THR A 56 -7.74 -21.13 29.26
C THR A 56 -7.09 -21.78 28.03
N ALA A 57 -5.79 -21.54 27.82
CA ALA A 57 -5.06 -22.17 26.72
C ALA A 57 -4.87 -23.69 26.93
N GLU A 58 -4.93 -24.12 28.19
CA GLU A 58 -4.80 -25.49 28.67
C GLU A 58 -6.11 -26.30 28.49
N GLY A 59 -7.24 -25.62 28.32
CA GLY A 59 -8.56 -26.23 28.13
C GLY A 59 -9.50 -26.15 29.34
N ASP A 60 -9.07 -25.49 30.41
CA ASP A 60 -9.88 -25.29 31.62
C ASP A 60 -10.92 -24.17 31.40
N ALA A 61 -12.06 -24.29 32.08
CA ALA A 61 -13.11 -23.28 32.10
C ALA A 61 -13.15 -22.62 33.48
N VAL A 62 -13.03 -21.30 33.54
CA VAL A 62 -13.16 -20.51 34.78
C VAL A 62 -14.40 -19.64 34.68
N ARG A 63 -15.46 -20.03 35.40
CA ARG A 63 -16.78 -19.39 35.36
C ARG A 63 -16.73 -18.02 36.05
N ILE A 64 -17.35 -17.00 35.43
CA ILE A 64 -17.35 -15.62 35.94
C ILE A 64 -18.74 -14.99 35.79
N PRO A 65 -19.12 -14.01 36.64
CA PRO A 65 -20.38 -13.27 36.48
C PRO A 65 -20.45 -12.61 35.10
N THR A 66 -21.58 -12.83 34.41
CA THR A 66 -21.80 -12.30 33.05
C THR A 66 -21.89 -10.77 33.02
N GLU A 67 -22.33 -10.16 34.12
CA GLU A 67 -22.37 -8.70 34.31
C GLU A 67 -20.98 -8.05 34.31
N ASP A 68 -19.95 -8.72 34.84
CA ASP A 68 -18.56 -8.21 34.87
C ASP A 68 -17.90 -8.18 33.48
N VAL A 69 -18.52 -8.84 32.49
CA VAL A 69 -18.07 -8.89 31.10
C VAL A 69 -19.12 -8.36 30.10
N GLU A 70 -20.13 -7.63 30.58
CA GLU A 70 -21.15 -7.03 29.72
C GLU A 70 -20.52 -6.09 28.68
N GLY A 71 -20.92 -6.24 27.41
CA GLY A 71 -20.40 -5.45 26.29
C GLY A 71 -18.99 -5.85 25.81
N ILE A 72 -18.34 -6.83 26.43
CA ILE A 72 -17.11 -7.44 25.90
C ILE A 72 -17.48 -8.51 24.86
N PRO A 73 -16.99 -8.44 23.61
CA PRO A 73 -17.29 -9.47 22.61
C PRO A 73 -16.71 -10.84 22.99
N THR A 74 -17.51 -11.90 22.82
CA THR A 74 -17.06 -13.29 22.92
C THR A 74 -15.86 -13.57 21.99
N GLY A 75 -14.94 -14.43 22.45
CA GLY A 75 -13.64 -14.66 21.81
C GLY A 75 -12.56 -13.63 22.17
N THR A 76 -12.86 -12.62 22.97
CA THR A 76 -11.87 -11.68 23.52
C THR A 76 -11.01 -12.39 24.56
N THR A 77 -9.68 -12.35 24.42
CA THR A 77 -8.76 -12.81 25.46
C THR A 77 -8.70 -11.79 26.58
N LEU A 78 -9.15 -12.20 27.76
CA LEU A 78 -9.12 -11.43 28.99
C LEU A 78 -8.03 -11.97 29.92
N GLN A 79 -7.41 -11.05 30.65
CA GLN A 79 -6.66 -11.33 31.88
C GLN A 79 -7.55 -10.90 33.03
N VAL A 80 -7.98 -11.84 33.86
CA VAL A 80 -8.92 -11.62 34.95
C VAL A 80 -8.28 -12.05 36.25
N THR A 81 -8.31 -11.20 37.26
CA THR A 81 -7.99 -11.60 38.63
C THR A 81 -9.30 -11.94 39.32
N VAL A 82 -9.41 -13.20 39.75
CA VAL A 82 -10.57 -13.71 40.49
C VAL A 82 -10.30 -13.70 41.99
N ALA A 83 -11.34 -13.46 42.77
CA ALA A 83 -11.29 -13.49 44.23
C ALA A 83 -10.97 -14.92 44.74
N PRO A 84 -10.38 -15.08 45.94
CA PRO A 84 -10.21 -16.40 46.54
C PRO A 84 -11.57 -17.01 46.86
N ASP A 85 -11.77 -18.25 46.41
CA ASP A 85 -13.04 -18.98 46.51
C ASP A 85 -13.62 -18.95 47.92
N ALA A 86 -14.91 -18.60 48.02
CA ALA A 86 -15.72 -19.03 49.15
C ALA A 86 -15.85 -20.56 49.10
N GLU A 87 -16.01 -21.22 50.25
CA GLU A 87 -16.18 -22.68 50.33
C GLU A 87 -17.52 -23.11 49.67
N ASP A 88 -17.51 -23.28 48.35
CA ASP A 88 -18.63 -23.75 47.53
C ASP A 88 -18.24 -25.05 46.83
N ASP A 89 -18.74 -26.18 47.34
CA ASP A 89 -18.46 -27.55 46.86
C ASP A 89 -19.22 -27.86 45.53
N THR A 90 -19.36 -26.89 44.62
CA THR A 90 -20.05 -27.05 43.32
C THR A 90 -19.09 -27.53 42.22
N GLU A 91 -19.62 -28.25 41.24
CA GLU A 91 -18.83 -28.87 40.14
C GLU A 91 -18.39 -27.86 39.06
N ASP A 92 -18.83 -26.60 39.17
CA ASP A 92 -18.52 -25.45 38.29
C ASP A 92 -18.69 -24.13 39.10
N PRO A 93 -17.74 -23.81 40.01
CA PRO A 93 -17.87 -22.68 40.93
C PRO A 93 -17.83 -21.33 40.21
N LEU A 94 -18.65 -20.39 40.64
CA LEU A 94 -18.69 -19.04 40.08
C LEU A 94 -17.67 -18.14 40.80
N HIS A 95 -16.66 -17.65 40.08
CA HIS A 95 -15.59 -16.85 40.67
C HIS A 95 -15.84 -15.33 40.49
N ASP A 96 -15.93 -14.59 41.60
CA ASP A 96 -16.07 -13.12 41.59
C ASP A 96 -14.86 -12.44 40.91
N VAL A 97 -15.11 -11.46 40.03
CA VAL A 97 -14.06 -10.73 39.31
C VAL A 97 -13.58 -9.51 40.10
N GLU A 98 -12.34 -9.53 40.57
CA GLU A 98 -11.72 -8.35 41.18
C GLU A 98 -11.27 -7.32 40.13
N SER A 99 -10.78 -7.79 38.98
CA SER A 99 -10.45 -6.94 37.83
C SER A 99 -10.35 -7.73 36.54
N ALA A 100 -10.73 -7.11 35.42
CA ALA A 100 -10.57 -7.65 34.07
C ALA A 100 -9.80 -6.67 33.17
N GLN A 101 -8.87 -7.19 32.37
CA GLN A 101 -8.11 -6.44 31.36
C GLN A 101 -8.16 -7.17 30.02
N ILE A 102 -8.43 -6.42 28.94
CA ILE A 102 -8.42 -6.97 27.57
C ILE A 102 -6.96 -7.15 27.12
N VAL A 103 -6.52 -8.40 26.98
CA VAL A 103 -5.20 -8.76 26.45
C VAL A 103 -5.22 -8.75 24.93
N ALA A 104 -6.27 -9.31 24.31
CA ALA A 104 -6.50 -9.27 22.88
C ALA A 104 -8.01 -9.24 22.59
N ARG A 105 -8.47 -8.31 21.74
CA ARG A 105 -9.88 -8.28 21.32
C ARG A 105 -10.21 -9.49 20.45
N ALA A 106 -11.46 -9.95 20.54
CA ALA A 106 -11.99 -10.98 19.64
C ALA A 106 -11.67 -10.65 18.17
N PRO A 107 -11.19 -11.61 17.36
CA PRO A 107 -11.02 -11.41 15.94
C PRO A 107 -12.38 -11.17 15.28
N VAL A 108 -12.67 -9.93 14.88
CA VAL A 108 -13.84 -9.63 14.05
C VAL A 108 -13.57 -10.22 12.66
N PRO A 109 -14.40 -11.15 12.15
CA PRO A 109 -14.21 -11.70 10.81
C PRO A 109 -14.29 -10.58 9.77
N PRO A 110 -13.40 -10.57 8.77
CA PRO A 110 -13.37 -9.49 7.80
C PRO A 110 -14.63 -9.45 6.94
N VAL A 111 -15.10 -8.24 6.59
CA VAL A 111 -16.25 -8.06 5.71
C VAL A 111 -15.80 -8.18 4.26
N LEU A 112 -16.15 -9.28 3.60
CA LEU A 112 -15.68 -9.61 2.24
C LEU A 112 -16.69 -9.22 1.16
N ARG A 113 -16.19 -8.91 -0.04
CA ARG A 113 -17.03 -8.65 -1.23
C ARG A 113 -17.64 -9.95 -1.74
N ASN A 114 -18.88 -9.86 -2.22
CA ASN A 114 -19.48 -10.92 -3.03
C ASN A 114 -18.67 -11.08 -4.34
N PRO A 115 -18.18 -12.29 -4.70
CA PRO A 115 -17.49 -12.53 -5.96
C PRO A 115 -18.29 -12.14 -7.21
N ALA A 116 -19.64 -12.15 -7.12
CA ALA A 116 -20.51 -11.78 -8.22
C ALA A 116 -20.34 -10.29 -8.62
N GLY A 117 -19.79 -10.06 -9.81
CA GLY A 117 -19.53 -8.72 -10.37
C GLY A 117 -18.05 -8.34 -10.41
N LEU A 118 -17.19 -9.02 -9.64
CA LEU A 118 -15.75 -8.79 -9.69
C LEU A 118 -15.14 -9.43 -10.95
N THR A 119 -14.29 -8.68 -11.66
CA THR A 119 -13.42 -9.26 -12.71
C THR A 119 -12.11 -9.77 -12.14
N ASN A 120 -11.73 -9.31 -10.94
CA ASN A 120 -10.50 -9.67 -10.25
C ASN A 120 -10.76 -9.88 -8.75
N GLN A 121 -10.62 -11.13 -8.31
CA GLN A 121 -10.86 -11.59 -6.94
C GLN A 121 -9.52 -11.76 -6.22
N VAL A 122 -9.39 -11.14 -5.04
CA VAL A 122 -8.16 -11.17 -4.24
C VAL A 122 -8.33 -12.10 -3.03
N THR A 123 -7.34 -12.96 -2.82
CA THR A 123 -7.12 -13.67 -1.56
C THR A 123 -5.99 -12.98 -0.81
N VAL A 124 -6.28 -12.39 0.36
CA VAL A 124 -5.27 -11.72 1.19
C VAL A 124 -4.81 -12.63 2.33
N VAL A 125 -3.49 -12.72 2.52
CA VAL A 125 -2.85 -13.54 3.57
C VAL A 125 -1.76 -12.72 4.24
N ARG A 126 -1.72 -12.71 5.57
CA ARG A 126 -0.59 -12.13 6.31
C ARG A 126 0.45 -13.21 6.58
N VAL A 127 1.71 -12.92 6.28
CA VAL A 127 2.80 -13.91 6.36
C VAL A 127 4.00 -13.36 7.11
N ASN A 128 4.50 -14.15 8.06
CA ASN A 128 5.76 -13.87 8.75
C ASN A 128 6.74 -15.01 8.41
N PRO A 129 7.74 -14.81 7.54
CA PRO A 129 8.73 -15.84 7.25
C PRO A 129 9.40 -16.37 8.53
N ASP A 130 9.93 -17.59 8.50
CA ASP A 130 10.56 -18.18 9.70
C ASP A 130 11.64 -17.26 10.31
N GLY A 131 11.67 -17.20 11.65
CA GLY A 131 12.49 -16.28 12.43
C GLY A 131 12.07 -14.79 12.39
N VAL A 132 11.06 -14.40 11.60
CA VAL A 132 10.54 -13.03 11.54
C VAL A 132 9.31 -12.86 12.43
N GLY A 133 9.30 -11.80 13.25
CA GLY A 133 8.16 -11.44 14.08
C GLY A 133 6.96 -10.94 13.26
N ARG A 134 5.75 -11.07 13.83
CA ARG A 134 4.52 -10.46 13.29
C ARG A 134 4.47 -8.98 13.67
N ASP A 135 3.77 -8.19 12.87
CA ASP A 135 3.41 -6.81 13.21
C ASP A 135 1.90 -6.68 13.47
N SER A 136 1.43 -5.44 13.66
CA SER A 136 0.06 -5.12 14.05
C SER A 136 -0.95 -5.05 12.88
N VAL A 137 -0.55 -5.35 11.64
CA VAL A 137 -1.49 -5.29 10.50
C VAL A 137 -2.55 -6.40 10.61
N SER A 138 -3.81 -5.97 10.63
CA SER A 138 -4.99 -6.83 10.66
C SER A 138 -5.43 -7.27 9.25
N ALA A 139 -6.20 -8.36 9.17
CA ALA A 139 -6.83 -8.75 7.90
C ALA A 139 -7.79 -7.66 7.39
N GLN A 140 -8.55 -7.01 8.28
CA GLN A 140 -9.48 -5.96 7.88
C GLN A 140 -8.77 -4.75 7.28
N GLN A 141 -7.60 -4.33 7.79
CA GLN A 141 -6.84 -3.23 7.17
C GLN A 141 -6.38 -3.55 5.73
N LEU A 142 -6.09 -4.82 5.42
CA LEU A 142 -5.78 -5.25 4.05
C LEU A 142 -7.02 -5.27 3.17
N VAL A 143 -8.15 -5.73 3.71
CA VAL A 143 -9.46 -5.71 3.05
C VAL A 143 -9.86 -4.27 2.73
N ASP A 144 -9.82 -3.36 3.70
CA ASP A 144 -10.14 -1.93 3.53
C ASP A 144 -9.24 -1.26 2.48
N ALA A 145 -7.93 -1.58 2.48
CA ALA A 145 -6.99 -1.04 1.50
C ALA A 145 -7.32 -1.52 0.08
N VAL A 146 -7.66 -2.80 -0.09
CA VAL A 146 -7.98 -3.39 -1.40
C VAL A 146 -9.38 -3.00 -1.89
N ASP A 147 -10.41 -3.14 -1.06
CA ASP A 147 -11.83 -2.94 -1.41
C ASP A 147 -12.28 -1.48 -1.43
N GLY A 148 -11.45 -0.57 -0.88
CA GLY A 148 -11.56 0.87 -0.98
C GLY A 148 -10.63 1.44 -2.06
N PRO A 149 -9.55 2.15 -1.69
CA PRO A 149 -8.83 3.04 -2.61
C PRO A 149 -8.09 2.33 -3.76
N VAL A 150 -7.74 1.04 -3.60
CA VAL A 150 -7.17 0.22 -4.70
C VAL A 150 -8.25 -0.14 -5.72
N ALA A 151 -9.40 -0.66 -5.27
CA ALA A 151 -10.54 -0.95 -6.12
C ALA A 151 -11.07 0.31 -6.81
N ASP A 152 -11.19 1.43 -6.10
CA ASP A 152 -11.61 2.73 -6.65
C ASP A 152 -10.67 3.21 -7.76
N PHE A 153 -9.34 3.10 -7.57
CA PHE A 153 -8.37 3.45 -8.61
C PHE A 153 -8.58 2.60 -9.86
N TRP A 154 -8.62 1.28 -9.72
CA TRP A 154 -8.72 0.39 -10.88
C TRP A 154 -10.08 0.47 -11.57
N TYR A 155 -11.18 0.59 -10.82
CA TYR A 155 -12.51 0.81 -11.36
C TYR A 155 -12.58 2.12 -12.16
N GLU A 156 -12.15 3.24 -11.56
CA GLU A 156 -12.15 4.53 -12.24
C GLU A 156 -11.28 4.47 -13.48
N GLN A 157 -9.99 4.16 -13.35
CA GLN A 157 -9.02 4.28 -14.44
C GLN A 157 -9.35 3.34 -15.61
N SER A 158 -9.97 2.19 -15.35
CA SER A 158 -10.37 1.21 -16.37
C SER A 158 -11.73 1.42 -17.04
N ASN A 159 -12.50 2.47 -16.68
CA ASN A 159 -13.93 2.58 -17.08
C ASN A 159 -14.78 1.37 -16.60
N GLY A 160 -14.47 0.83 -15.42
CA GLY A 160 -15.16 -0.32 -14.82
C GLY A 160 -14.82 -1.70 -15.42
N ALA A 161 -13.88 -1.78 -16.37
CA ALA A 161 -13.42 -3.06 -16.93
C ALA A 161 -12.62 -3.89 -15.92
N ILE A 162 -11.96 -3.24 -14.96
CA ILE A 162 -11.23 -3.87 -13.86
C ILE A 162 -12.00 -3.58 -12.56
N GLN A 163 -12.63 -4.61 -12.01
CA GLN A 163 -13.33 -4.59 -10.73
C GLN A 163 -12.60 -5.54 -9.78
N VAL A 164 -11.82 -4.96 -8.87
CA VAL A 164 -11.04 -5.66 -7.85
C VAL A 164 -11.87 -5.79 -6.57
N GLY A 165 -11.77 -6.93 -5.88
CA GLY A 165 -12.23 -7.03 -4.50
C GLY A 165 -11.75 -8.27 -3.76
N VAL A 166 -11.70 -8.21 -2.44
CA VAL A 166 -11.28 -9.32 -1.57
C VAL A 166 -12.44 -10.29 -1.35
N THR A 167 -12.24 -11.53 -1.81
CA THR A 167 -13.21 -12.62 -1.66
C THR A 167 -12.79 -13.63 -0.60
N THR A 168 -11.55 -13.53 -0.10
CA THR A 168 -11.01 -14.41 0.94
C THR A 168 -9.93 -13.66 1.70
N ALA A 169 -10.01 -13.63 3.02
CA ALA A 169 -8.99 -13.06 3.88
C ALA A 169 -8.69 -14.04 5.03
N VAL A 170 -7.42 -14.37 5.22
CA VAL A 170 -7.02 -15.35 6.24
C VAL A 170 -6.97 -14.69 7.63
N PRO A 171 -7.71 -15.20 8.63
CA PRO A 171 -7.85 -14.55 9.94
C PRO A 171 -6.57 -14.62 10.77
N ASP A 172 -5.73 -15.62 10.52
CA ASP A 172 -4.43 -15.82 11.16
C ASP A 172 -3.26 -15.49 10.23
N TRP A 173 -2.08 -15.42 10.83
CA TRP A 173 -0.81 -15.30 10.12
C TRP A 173 -0.27 -16.67 9.73
N VAL A 174 0.18 -16.82 8.49
CA VAL A 174 0.91 -18.01 8.03
C VAL A 174 2.40 -17.79 8.27
N THR A 175 3.08 -18.80 8.84
CA THR A 175 4.56 -18.81 8.98
C THR A 175 5.15 -19.76 7.94
N PRO A 176 5.50 -19.29 6.73
CA PRO A 176 6.14 -20.14 5.72
C PRO A 176 7.62 -20.39 6.03
N VAL A 177 8.09 -21.58 5.67
CA VAL A 177 9.51 -21.96 5.70
C VAL A 177 10.28 -21.27 4.57
N ALA A 178 9.67 -21.12 3.40
CA ALA A 178 10.24 -20.38 2.29
C ALA A 178 10.25 -18.86 2.58
N GLY A 179 11.45 -18.28 2.59
CA GLY A 179 11.66 -16.84 2.71
C GLY A 179 11.76 -16.12 1.36
N CYS A 180 11.82 -14.80 1.39
CA CYS A 180 11.83 -13.93 0.20
C CYS A 180 13.03 -14.09 -0.75
N ALA A 181 14.03 -14.91 -0.40
CA ALA A 181 15.10 -15.33 -1.30
C ALA A 181 14.60 -16.22 -2.46
N ASP A 182 13.52 -16.99 -2.23
CA ASP A 182 12.75 -17.64 -3.28
C ASP A 182 11.27 -17.23 -3.15
N PRO A 183 10.86 -16.13 -3.81
CA PRO A 183 9.48 -15.68 -3.75
C PRO A 183 8.49 -16.65 -4.40
N THR A 184 8.95 -17.49 -5.33
CA THR A 184 8.10 -18.48 -6.00
C THR A 184 7.78 -19.62 -5.03
N ALA A 185 8.77 -20.09 -4.26
CA ALA A 185 8.55 -21.05 -3.18
C ALA A 185 7.63 -20.46 -2.10
N LEU A 186 7.89 -19.22 -1.63
CA LEU A 186 7.06 -18.50 -0.66
C LEU A 186 5.58 -18.45 -1.08
N TRP A 187 5.28 -17.98 -2.29
CA TRP A 187 3.90 -17.95 -2.75
C TRP A 187 3.29 -19.35 -2.93
N THR A 188 4.07 -20.34 -3.36
CA THR A 188 3.58 -21.70 -3.62
C THR A 188 3.25 -22.43 -2.31
N GLU A 189 4.09 -22.28 -1.28
CA GLU A 189 3.86 -22.80 0.06
C GLU A 189 2.59 -22.18 0.66
N VAL A 190 2.50 -20.85 0.69
CA VAL A 190 1.33 -20.16 1.26
C VAL A 190 0.06 -20.49 0.48
N ALA A 191 0.11 -20.55 -0.86
CA ALA A 191 -1.03 -20.96 -1.68
C ALA A 191 -1.54 -22.35 -1.29
N GLY A 192 -0.63 -23.31 -1.08
CA GLY A 192 -0.97 -24.66 -0.61
C GLY A 192 -1.60 -24.64 0.79
N THR A 193 -1.01 -23.89 1.74
CA THR A 193 -1.51 -23.77 3.12
C THR A 193 -2.92 -23.19 3.18
N VAL A 194 -3.25 -22.18 2.36
CA VAL A 194 -4.56 -21.50 2.40
C VAL A 194 -5.57 -22.03 1.38
N GLY A 195 -5.22 -23.08 0.61
CA GLY A 195 -6.07 -23.64 -0.44
C GLY A 195 -6.31 -22.70 -1.63
N PHE A 196 -5.43 -21.73 -1.88
CA PHE A 196 -5.54 -20.85 -3.04
C PHE A 196 -5.30 -21.62 -4.34
N VAL A 197 -6.22 -21.48 -5.29
CA VAL A 197 -6.11 -22.08 -6.62
C VAL A 197 -5.92 -20.95 -7.66
N PRO A 198 -4.76 -20.86 -8.33
CA PRO A 198 -4.52 -19.87 -9.37
C PRO A 198 -5.51 -19.98 -10.54
N GLY A 199 -5.77 -18.88 -11.23
CA GLY A 199 -6.59 -18.85 -12.43
C GLY A 199 -6.93 -17.44 -12.90
N PRO A 200 -7.64 -17.30 -14.04
CA PRO A 200 -8.03 -16.01 -14.58
C PRO A 200 -8.78 -15.17 -13.55
N GLY A 201 -8.33 -13.93 -13.36
CA GLY A 201 -8.89 -12.98 -12.40
C GLY A 201 -8.71 -13.38 -10.93
N ARG A 202 -7.85 -14.35 -10.59
CA ARG A 202 -7.59 -14.75 -9.19
C ARG A 202 -6.20 -14.31 -8.75
N HIS A 203 -6.14 -13.52 -7.70
CA HIS A 203 -4.92 -12.94 -7.17
C HIS A 203 -4.62 -13.45 -5.77
N LEU A 204 -3.39 -13.90 -5.52
CA LEU A 204 -2.89 -14.16 -4.17
C LEU A 204 -2.01 -12.99 -3.74
N MET A 205 -2.48 -12.22 -2.77
CA MET A 205 -1.76 -11.09 -2.19
C MET A 205 -1.23 -11.49 -0.81
N LEU A 206 0.10 -11.53 -0.66
CA LEU A 206 0.73 -11.69 0.64
C LEU A 206 1.07 -10.32 1.22
N TYR A 207 0.57 -10.03 2.42
CA TYR A 207 1.18 -9.04 3.29
C TYR A 207 2.31 -9.72 4.05
N VAL A 208 3.56 -9.47 3.64
CA VAL A 208 4.74 -9.95 4.34
C VAL A 208 5.03 -8.97 5.47
N SER A 209 5.23 -9.46 6.70
CA SER A 209 5.49 -8.57 7.85
C SER A 209 6.56 -7.53 7.54
N SER A 210 6.30 -6.29 7.94
CA SER A 210 7.24 -5.17 7.89
C SER A 210 8.58 -5.45 8.59
N ALA A 211 8.60 -6.37 9.56
CA ALA A 211 9.82 -6.84 10.23
C ALA A 211 10.73 -7.69 9.31
N ALA A 212 10.23 -8.18 8.17
CA ALA A 212 10.97 -8.97 7.20
C ALA A 212 11.89 -8.08 6.32
N THR A 213 12.83 -7.37 6.95
CA THR A 213 13.66 -6.33 6.32
C THR A 213 14.49 -6.84 5.12
N ALA A 214 14.85 -8.13 5.11
CA ALA A 214 15.57 -8.81 4.02
C ALA A 214 14.74 -9.08 2.75
N CYS A 215 13.42 -8.93 2.80
CA CYS A 215 12.55 -9.01 1.62
C CYS A 215 12.63 -7.73 0.77
N ASN A 216 12.20 -7.78 -0.49
CA ASN A 216 11.91 -6.55 -1.23
C ASN A 216 10.74 -5.80 -0.58
N TYR A 217 10.57 -4.52 -0.89
CA TYR A 217 9.44 -3.75 -0.36
C TYR A 217 8.10 -4.25 -0.91
N ALA A 218 8.09 -4.63 -2.20
CA ALA A 218 7.01 -5.32 -2.88
C ALA A 218 7.55 -6.13 -4.07
N LEU A 219 6.73 -7.02 -4.63
CA LEU A 219 7.07 -7.92 -5.74
C LEU A 219 5.80 -8.50 -6.35
N ALA A 220 5.72 -8.62 -7.68
CA ALA A 220 4.59 -9.25 -8.35
C ALA A 220 4.99 -10.11 -9.56
N GLU A 221 4.11 -11.07 -9.87
CA GLU A 221 4.05 -11.70 -11.18
C GLU A 221 3.47 -10.74 -12.22
N VAL A 222 4.04 -10.79 -13.43
CA VAL A 222 3.53 -10.05 -14.58
C VAL A 222 2.54 -10.91 -15.35
N GLY A 223 1.30 -10.45 -15.40
CA GLY A 223 0.23 -11.06 -16.21
C GLY A 223 0.38 -10.79 -17.71
N SER A 224 -0.48 -11.43 -18.51
CA SER A 224 -0.58 -11.18 -19.96
C SER A 224 -1.82 -10.36 -20.36
N SER A 225 -2.71 -10.08 -19.40
CA SER A 225 -3.98 -9.38 -19.59
C SER A 225 -4.54 -8.84 -18.28
N PRO A 226 -5.50 -7.89 -18.31
CA PRO A 226 -6.22 -7.39 -17.11
C PRO A 226 -7.02 -8.43 -16.32
N THR A 227 -7.12 -9.67 -16.83
CA THR A 227 -7.84 -10.80 -16.22
C THR A 227 -6.95 -12.03 -16.07
N SER A 228 -5.62 -11.89 -16.11
CA SER A 228 -4.71 -13.03 -15.94
C SER A 228 -4.79 -13.66 -14.54
N GLY A 229 -5.08 -12.86 -13.51
CA GLY A 229 -4.77 -13.25 -12.13
C GLY A 229 -3.26 -13.21 -11.89
N GLY A 230 -2.81 -13.78 -10.77
CA GLY A 230 -1.39 -13.93 -10.45
C GLY A 230 -1.10 -13.83 -8.96
N ARG A 231 0.14 -13.51 -8.62
CA ARG A 231 0.67 -13.51 -7.25
C ARG A 231 1.47 -12.25 -6.99
N LEU A 232 1.30 -11.66 -5.82
CA LEU A 232 2.01 -10.47 -5.38
C LEU A 232 2.34 -10.54 -3.88
N TYR A 233 3.34 -9.78 -3.45
CA TYR A 233 3.50 -9.44 -2.05
C TYR A 233 3.85 -7.97 -1.84
N VAL A 234 3.46 -7.46 -0.67
CA VAL A 234 3.79 -6.12 -0.18
C VAL A 234 4.21 -6.22 1.29
N ARG A 235 5.01 -5.26 1.78
CA ARG A 235 5.32 -5.12 3.22
C ARG A 235 4.59 -3.98 3.93
N ASP A 236 3.66 -3.34 3.21
CA ASP A 236 2.99 -2.12 3.62
C ASP A 236 1.56 -2.11 3.07
N THR A 237 0.66 -1.35 3.69
CA THR A 237 -0.72 -1.18 3.26
C THR A 237 -0.93 0.06 2.37
N VAL A 238 0.15 0.78 2.05
CA VAL A 238 0.14 1.96 1.17
C VAL A 238 -0.50 1.64 -0.19
N THR A 239 -1.59 2.36 -0.49
CA THR A 239 -2.42 2.17 -1.68
C THR A 239 -1.62 2.15 -2.98
N SER A 240 -0.68 3.08 -3.19
CA SER A 240 0.08 3.15 -4.44
C SER A 240 0.91 1.90 -4.69
N VAL A 241 1.44 1.26 -3.64
CA VAL A 241 2.18 -0.02 -3.75
C VAL A 241 1.24 -1.14 -4.18
N ILE A 242 0.10 -1.31 -3.51
CA ILE A 242 -0.85 -2.38 -3.84
C ILE A 242 -1.44 -2.19 -5.24
N VAL A 243 -1.72 -0.94 -5.64
CA VAL A 243 -2.13 -0.62 -7.02
C VAL A 243 -1.02 -0.98 -8.00
N HIS A 244 0.24 -0.61 -7.75
CA HIS A 244 1.39 -0.91 -8.60
C HIS A 244 1.56 -2.42 -8.83
N GLU A 245 1.59 -3.21 -7.75
CA GLU A 245 1.74 -4.67 -7.85
C GLU A 245 0.57 -5.35 -8.57
N LEU A 246 -0.67 -4.87 -8.38
CA LEU A 246 -1.80 -5.34 -9.18
C LEU A 246 -1.69 -4.93 -10.65
N GLY A 247 -1.09 -3.77 -10.95
CA GLY A 247 -0.77 -3.33 -12.30
C GLY A 247 0.15 -4.33 -13.03
N HIS A 248 1.15 -4.89 -12.34
CA HIS A 248 1.95 -6.00 -12.87
C HIS A 248 1.09 -7.24 -13.18
N ASN A 249 0.20 -7.64 -12.27
CA ASN A 249 -0.72 -8.76 -12.50
C ASN A 249 -1.71 -8.51 -13.67
N PHE A 250 -2.00 -7.25 -14.00
CA PHE A 250 -2.77 -6.86 -15.20
C PHE A 250 -1.92 -6.76 -16.47
N GLY A 251 -0.61 -7.01 -16.36
CA GLY A 251 0.35 -7.07 -17.44
C GLY A 251 1.06 -5.77 -17.75
N LEU A 252 1.15 -4.82 -16.81
CA LEU A 252 1.93 -3.58 -16.95
C LEU A 252 3.38 -3.74 -16.53
N GLY A 253 4.29 -3.07 -17.23
CA GLY A 253 5.66 -2.81 -16.78
C GLY A 253 5.75 -1.47 -16.05
N HIS A 254 6.95 -1.05 -15.67
CA HIS A 254 7.16 0.25 -15.03
C HIS A 254 6.87 1.41 -15.99
N SER A 255 6.50 2.55 -15.41
CA SER A 255 6.52 3.85 -16.06
C SER A 255 7.79 4.59 -15.63
N SER A 256 8.72 4.77 -16.57
CA SER A 256 10.10 5.18 -16.30
C SER A 256 10.44 6.46 -17.04
N GLY A 257 11.49 7.17 -16.61
CA GLY A 257 11.91 8.44 -17.23
C GLY A 257 13.16 8.28 -18.08
N ARG A 258 13.18 8.85 -19.29
CA ARG A 258 14.34 8.90 -20.19
C ARG A 258 14.82 10.34 -20.32
N GLN A 259 16.05 10.57 -19.89
CA GLN A 259 16.74 11.84 -20.02
C GLN A 259 17.89 11.65 -21.00
N CYS A 260 18.02 12.55 -21.97
CA CYS A 260 18.98 12.50 -23.05
C CYS A 260 19.81 13.80 -23.03
N ASP A 261 21.08 13.73 -23.41
CA ASP A 261 22.03 14.85 -23.20
C ASP A 261 21.72 16.00 -24.16
N ALA A 262 21.14 17.09 -23.63
CA ALA A 262 20.75 18.32 -24.34
C ALA A 262 19.83 18.14 -25.58
N ALA A 263 19.17 16.98 -25.73
CA ALA A 263 18.19 16.68 -26.77
C ALA A 263 17.15 15.70 -26.21
N VAL A 264 15.91 15.71 -26.71
CA VAL A 264 14.82 14.83 -26.17
C VAL A 264 15.12 13.37 -26.45
N GLU A 265 15.74 13.09 -27.61
CA GLU A 265 16.23 11.78 -28.00
C GLU A 265 17.63 11.91 -28.57
N SER A 266 18.55 11.02 -28.16
CA SER A 266 19.91 10.96 -28.69
C SER A 266 20.53 9.57 -28.45
N ALA A 267 21.78 9.38 -28.84
CA ALA A 267 22.56 8.18 -28.50
C ALA A 267 23.08 8.19 -27.04
N SER A 268 23.07 9.34 -26.36
CA SER A 268 23.62 9.54 -25.01
C SER A 268 22.51 9.88 -24.03
N CYS A 269 21.99 8.87 -23.35
CA CYS A 269 20.81 9.01 -22.50
C CYS A 269 20.80 7.98 -21.35
N ARG A 270 20.03 8.29 -20.31
CA ARG A 270 19.72 7.42 -19.17
C ARG A 270 18.23 7.11 -19.12
N THR A 271 17.86 5.84 -18.98
CA THR A 271 16.54 5.46 -18.44
C THR A 271 16.69 5.32 -16.93
N ALA A 272 15.85 6.01 -16.17
CA ALA A 272 15.71 5.84 -14.73
C ALA A 272 14.37 5.15 -14.47
N ALA A 273 14.44 3.92 -13.94
CA ALA A 273 13.27 3.14 -13.58
C ALA A 273 12.38 3.95 -12.62
N TYR A 274 11.05 3.84 -12.77
CA TYR A 274 10.05 4.49 -11.91
C TYR A 274 10.03 6.03 -11.92
N ARG A 275 10.81 6.69 -12.78
CA ARG A 275 10.92 8.17 -12.81
C ARG A 275 9.71 8.88 -13.46
N ASP A 276 8.70 8.17 -13.96
CA ASP A 276 7.41 8.78 -14.32
C ASP A 276 6.53 9.00 -13.08
N LEU A 277 6.79 10.08 -12.33
CA LEU A 277 6.10 10.38 -11.07
C LEU A 277 4.61 10.78 -11.24
N TYR A 278 4.08 10.84 -12.48
CA TYR A 278 2.67 11.13 -12.78
C TYR A 278 1.79 9.88 -12.84
N ASP A 279 2.40 8.68 -12.87
CA ASP A 279 1.72 7.41 -13.15
C ASP A 279 2.00 6.39 -12.03
N VAL A 280 1.01 5.57 -11.70
CA VAL A 280 1.14 4.62 -10.58
C VAL A 280 2.15 3.49 -10.84
N MET A 281 2.45 3.16 -12.11
CA MET A 281 3.54 2.25 -12.46
C MET A 281 4.91 2.93 -12.42
N GLY A 282 4.96 4.23 -12.12
CA GLY A 282 6.15 4.92 -11.65
C GLY A 282 6.44 4.62 -10.18
N VAL A 283 7.14 5.52 -9.51
CA VAL A 283 7.48 5.34 -8.09
C VAL A 283 6.21 5.31 -7.23
N SER A 284 6.15 4.39 -6.26
CA SER A 284 5.06 4.40 -5.27
C SER A 284 5.26 5.56 -4.28
N TRP A 285 4.35 6.54 -4.32
CA TRP A 285 4.29 7.66 -3.38
C TRP A 285 2.84 8.07 -3.10
N SER A 286 2.62 9.21 -2.42
CA SER A 286 1.28 9.61 -1.96
C SER A 286 0.34 10.07 -3.08
N GLN A 287 0.84 10.34 -4.29
CA GLN A 287 0.02 10.74 -5.43
C GLN A 287 0.13 9.68 -6.53
N LEU A 288 -1.00 9.04 -6.85
CA LEU A 288 -1.06 7.99 -7.88
C LEU A 288 -1.17 8.58 -9.31
N GLY A 289 -1.77 9.77 -9.42
CA GLY A 289 -2.14 10.37 -10.70
C GLY A 289 -3.15 9.56 -11.51
N SER A 290 -3.51 10.05 -12.70
CA SER A 290 -4.13 9.25 -13.75
C SER A 290 -3.11 8.27 -14.35
N LEU A 291 -3.55 7.10 -14.81
CA LEU A 291 -2.73 6.25 -15.69
C LEU A 291 -2.26 7.07 -16.90
N ASN A 292 -1.06 6.82 -17.40
CA ASN A 292 -0.57 7.40 -18.64
C ASN A 292 -1.13 6.66 -19.88
N ALA A 293 -1.09 7.32 -21.04
CA ALA A 293 -1.67 6.82 -22.28
C ALA A 293 -1.08 5.47 -22.76
N PRO A 294 0.25 5.20 -22.70
CA PRO A 294 0.80 3.88 -23.00
C PRO A 294 0.19 2.76 -22.13
N GLN A 295 0.16 2.92 -20.80
CA GLN A 295 -0.37 1.89 -19.89
C GLN A 295 -1.89 1.71 -20.09
N ALA A 296 -2.64 2.81 -20.24
CA ALA A 296 -4.08 2.76 -20.51
C ALA A 296 -4.42 2.10 -21.87
N SER A 297 -3.62 2.37 -22.91
CA SER A 297 -3.74 1.69 -24.20
C SER A 297 -3.39 0.21 -24.10
N ARG A 298 -2.40 -0.15 -23.28
CA ARG A 298 -1.95 -1.53 -23.10
C ARG A 298 -2.98 -2.41 -22.40
N LEU A 299 -3.71 -1.86 -21.43
CA LEU A 299 -4.86 -2.53 -20.81
C LEU A 299 -6.12 -2.56 -21.71
N GLY A 300 -6.12 -1.83 -22.82
CA GLY A 300 -7.31 -1.64 -23.66
C GLY A 300 -8.37 -0.71 -23.06
N VAL A 301 -8.01 0.12 -22.08
CA VAL A 301 -8.95 1.01 -21.34
C VAL A 301 -8.91 2.48 -21.80
N LEU A 302 -8.21 2.75 -22.91
CA LEU A 302 -8.24 4.03 -23.63
C LEU A 302 -9.14 3.90 -24.88
N PRO A 303 -10.41 4.34 -24.84
CA PRO A 303 -11.36 4.11 -25.93
C PRO A 303 -10.94 4.81 -27.23
N GLY A 304 -11.23 4.19 -28.37
CA GLY A 304 -10.90 4.75 -29.70
C GLY A 304 -11.53 6.13 -29.99
N SER A 305 -12.61 6.49 -29.31
CA SER A 305 -13.24 7.82 -29.36
C SER A 305 -12.50 8.90 -28.55
N GLU A 306 -11.55 8.50 -27.71
CA GLU A 306 -10.81 9.37 -26.80
C GLU A 306 -9.32 9.49 -27.16
N GLN A 307 -8.93 8.90 -28.28
CA GLN A 307 -7.59 8.98 -28.83
C GLN A 307 -7.64 9.26 -30.33
N GLN A 308 -6.57 9.81 -30.86
CA GLN A 308 -6.33 9.89 -32.31
C GLN A 308 -4.99 9.23 -32.62
N THR A 309 -4.83 8.65 -33.81
CA THR A 309 -3.57 8.10 -34.29
C THR A 309 -3.09 8.83 -35.53
N LEU A 310 -1.80 9.15 -35.58
CA LEU A 310 -1.09 9.63 -36.76
C LEU A 310 0.09 8.68 -37.06
N THR A 311 0.41 8.54 -38.34
CA THR A 311 1.59 7.83 -38.82
C THR A 311 2.47 8.80 -39.63
N THR A 312 3.69 8.40 -39.96
CA THR A 312 4.64 9.19 -40.76
C THR A 312 4.13 9.55 -42.16
N ALA A 313 3.17 8.79 -42.70
CA ALA A 313 2.47 9.06 -43.96
C ALA A 313 1.22 9.97 -43.79
N GLY A 314 0.93 10.44 -42.58
CA GLY A 314 -0.20 11.31 -42.28
C GLY A 314 -0.02 12.76 -42.75
N ASN A 315 -1.11 13.52 -42.75
CA ASN A 315 -1.07 14.97 -42.98
C ASN A 315 -0.73 15.72 -41.69
N ALA A 316 -0.17 16.92 -41.83
CA ALA A 316 -0.05 17.87 -40.72
C ALA A 316 -1.43 18.09 -40.07
N THR A 317 -1.51 17.86 -38.75
CA THR A 317 -2.76 17.77 -38.01
C THR A 317 -2.71 18.66 -36.79
N ARG A 318 -3.70 19.55 -36.66
CA ARG A 318 -3.97 20.33 -35.46
C ARG A 318 -4.97 19.57 -34.60
N VAL A 319 -4.63 19.26 -33.35
CA VAL A 319 -5.51 18.59 -32.38
C VAL A 319 -5.61 19.40 -31.10
N THR A 320 -6.73 19.24 -30.39
CA THR A 320 -6.89 19.73 -29.01
C THR A 320 -6.99 18.51 -28.09
N LEU A 321 -6.06 18.37 -27.16
CA LEU A 321 -6.09 17.34 -26.12
C LEU A 321 -6.81 17.88 -24.89
N ALA A 322 -7.90 17.22 -24.50
CA ALA A 322 -8.49 17.40 -23.18
C ALA A 322 -7.52 16.93 -22.09
N PRO A 323 -7.62 17.43 -20.84
CA PRO A 323 -6.85 16.91 -19.71
C PRO A 323 -7.05 15.40 -19.57
N PHE A 324 -5.97 14.63 -19.44
CA PHE A 324 -6.08 13.16 -19.44
C PHE A 324 -7.02 12.64 -18.34
N SER A 325 -7.00 13.30 -17.18
CA SER A 325 -7.86 13.04 -16.03
C SER A 325 -9.35 13.31 -16.22
N THR A 326 -9.80 14.01 -17.27
CA THR A 326 -11.24 14.21 -17.53
C THR A 326 -11.90 12.96 -18.10
N ARG A 327 -11.10 12.05 -18.67
CA ARG A 327 -11.54 10.74 -19.19
C ARG A 327 -12.72 10.87 -20.17
N ALA A 328 -12.67 11.90 -21.01
CA ALA A 328 -13.61 12.20 -22.08
C ALA A 328 -12.93 13.04 -23.19
N ALA A 329 -13.53 13.05 -24.38
CA ALA A 329 -12.99 13.67 -25.60
C ALA A 329 -11.59 13.13 -26.00
N VAL A 330 -10.98 13.67 -27.07
CA VAL A 330 -9.62 13.28 -27.44
C VAL A 330 -8.66 13.75 -26.34
N ARG A 331 -8.14 12.80 -25.56
CA ARG A 331 -7.26 13.03 -24.41
C ARG A 331 -5.83 12.51 -24.62
N ALA A 332 -5.62 11.74 -25.68
CA ALA A 332 -4.31 11.27 -26.13
C ALA A 332 -4.14 11.33 -27.66
N LEU A 333 -2.93 11.59 -28.13
CA LEU A 333 -2.53 11.45 -29.54
C LEU A 333 -1.40 10.42 -29.63
N ARG A 334 -1.66 9.32 -30.34
CA ARG A 334 -0.70 8.28 -30.70
C ARG A 334 0.02 8.66 -31.99
N LEU A 335 1.34 8.62 -31.98
CA LEU A 335 2.22 8.80 -33.14
C LEU A 335 2.96 7.49 -33.37
N THR A 336 2.67 6.79 -34.47
CA THR A 336 3.38 5.55 -34.83
C THR A 336 4.44 5.86 -35.88
N ASP A 337 5.71 5.69 -35.51
CA ASP A 337 6.87 6.02 -36.35
C ASP A 337 7.10 5.03 -37.50
N ALA A 338 8.16 5.23 -38.30
CA ALA A 338 8.49 4.40 -39.45
C ALA A 338 8.82 2.94 -39.08
N GLU A 339 9.39 2.70 -37.89
CA GLU A 339 9.71 1.39 -37.34
C GLU A 339 8.50 0.68 -36.70
N GLY A 340 7.41 1.43 -36.45
CA GLY A 340 6.18 0.93 -35.82
C GLY A 340 6.17 1.07 -34.29
N VAL A 341 7.03 1.91 -33.72
CA VAL A 341 7.04 2.27 -32.30
C VAL A 341 6.03 3.39 -32.04
N ASP A 342 5.31 3.29 -30.92
CA ASP A 342 4.29 4.27 -30.56
C ASP A 342 4.81 5.29 -29.56
N TYR A 343 4.71 6.56 -29.94
CA TYR A 343 4.82 7.70 -29.05
C TYR A 343 3.42 8.23 -28.71
N TRP A 344 3.27 8.82 -27.53
CA TRP A 344 2.01 9.27 -26.99
C TRP A 344 2.16 10.67 -26.42
N LEU A 345 1.32 11.58 -26.90
CA LEU A 345 1.15 12.91 -26.34
C LEU A 345 -0.14 12.94 -25.50
N GLU A 346 -0.02 13.34 -24.25
CA GLU A 346 -1.15 13.52 -23.32
C GLU A 346 -1.03 14.88 -22.62
N TYR A 347 -2.16 15.50 -22.27
CA TYR A 347 -2.16 16.75 -21.50
C TYR A 347 -2.40 16.46 -20.01
N ARG A 348 -1.43 16.77 -19.15
CA ARG A 348 -1.55 16.66 -17.68
C ARG A 348 -1.67 18.05 -17.07
N THR A 349 -2.65 18.22 -16.18
CA THR A 349 -2.97 19.49 -15.52
C THR A 349 -3.71 19.22 -14.22
N ALA A 350 -3.84 20.24 -13.37
CA ALA A 350 -4.43 20.16 -12.04
C ALA A 350 -5.97 19.99 -12.07
N THR A 351 -6.45 18.89 -12.63
CA THR A 351 -7.87 18.52 -12.76
C THR A 351 -8.10 17.05 -12.42
N GLY A 352 -9.32 16.67 -12.02
CA GLY A 352 -9.67 15.27 -11.73
C GLY A 352 -8.69 14.60 -10.76
N ARG A 353 -8.27 13.36 -11.07
CA ARG A 353 -7.28 12.61 -10.29
C ARG A 353 -5.88 13.26 -10.27
N ASP A 354 -5.59 14.19 -11.18
CA ASP A 354 -4.33 14.95 -11.25
C ASP A 354 -4.40 16.32 -10.55
N ALA A 355 -5.51 16.65 -9.87
CA ALA A 355 -5.68 17.92 -9.15
C ALA A 355 -4.54 18.24 -8.16
N TRP A 356 -3.87 17.22 -7.62
CA TRP A 356 -2.72 17.37 -6.72
C TRP A 356 -1.56 18.16 -7.34
N LEU A 357 -1.41 18.17 -8.68
CA LEU A 357 -0.38 18.96 -9.40
C LEU A 357 -0.43 20.45 -9.04
N GLY A 358 -1.62 20.98 -8.76
CA GLY A 358 -1.84 22.39 -8.38
C GLY A 358 -1.78 22.66 -6.87
N THR A 359 -1.33 21.69 -6.06
CA THR A 359 -1.37 21.77 -4.59
C THR A 359 0.02 21.56 -3.96
N ALA A 360 0.14 21.80 -2.65
CA ALA A 360 1.34 21.50 -1.89
C ALA A 360 1.70 19.98 -1.86
N ALA A 361 0.79 19.09 -2.26
CA ALA A 361 1.09 17.66 -2.40
C ALA A 361 2.04 17.36 -3.57
N ASN A 362 2.17 18.26 -4.54
CA ASN A 362 3.16 18.18 -5.63
C ASN A 362 4.58 18.52 -5.13
N ARG A 363 5.10 17.70 -4.20
CA ARG A 363 6.41 17.91 -3.54
C ARG A 363 7.59 17.92 -4.52
N TYR A 364 7.44 17.25 -5.66
CA TYR A 364 8.44 17.17 -6.73
C TYR A 364 8.32 18.29 -7.77
N ARG A 365 7.32 19.18 -7.65
CA ARG A 365 7.07 20.30 -8.57
C ARG A 365 6.90 19.86 -10.02
N LEU A 366 6.24 18.72 -10.22
CA LEU A 366 5.90 18.22 -11.55
C LEU A 366 5.06 19.24 -12.31
N GLU A 367 5.31 19.34 -13.61
CA GLU A 367 4.76 20.37 -14.47
C GLU A 367 3.32 20.07 -14.91
N THR A 368 2.59 21.14 -15.22
CA THR A 368 1.34 21.08 -15.99
C THR A 368 1.66 21.38 -17.44
N GLY A 369 1.35 20.47 -18.36
CA GLY A 369 1.70 20.59 -19.77
C GLY A 369 1.43 19.32 -20.58
N VAL A 370 1.81 19.36 -21.85
CA VAL A 370 1.78 18.17 -22.71
C VAL A 370 3.01 17.33 -22.39
N LEU A 371 2.82 16.07 -22.04
CA LEU A 371 3.91 15.11 -21.82
C LEU A 371 4.06 14.21 -23.04
N LEU A 372 5.29 13.81 -23.35
CA LEU A 372 5.63 12.87 -24.41
C LEU A 372 6.12 11.55 -23.80
N ARG A 373 5.47 10.44 -24.13
CA ARG A 373 5.89 9.09 -23.72
C ARG A 373 6.12 8.20 -24.92
N ARG A 374 7.02 7.24 -24.80
CA ARG A 374 7.17 6.12 -25.73
C ARG A 374 6.65 4.84 -25.09
N ALA A 375 5.90 4.04 -25.84
CA ALA A 375 5.50 2.70 -25.44
C ALA A 375 6.65 1.72 -25.75
N GLU A 376 7.01 0.90 -24.77
CA GLU A 376 8.12 -0.04 -24.87
C GLU A 376 7.75 -1.44 -24.32
N GLY A 377 8.67 -2.39 -24.44
CA GLY A 377 8.55 -3.73 -23.86
C GLY A 377 9.00 -3.75 -22.39
N PHE A 378 8.89 -4.91 -21.75
CA PHE A 378 9.38 -5.07 -20.37
C PHE A 378 10.91 -4.83 -20.28
N PRO A 379 11.41 -4.25 -19.17
CA PRO A 379 10.67 -3.96 -17.92
C PRO A 379 9.86 -2.65 -17.94
N ASP A 380 10.19 -1.69 -18.80
CA ASP A 380 9.68 -0.32 -18.78
C ASP A 380 8.64 -0.09 -19.90
N THR A 381 7.37 -0.43 -19.68
CA THR A 381 6.39 -0.41 -20.79
C THR A 381 5.78 0.94 -21.09
N SER A 382 6.16 1.95 -20.29
CA SER A 382 5.96 3.36 -20.58
C SER A 382 7.23 4.11 -20.25
N VAL A 383 7.71 4.95 -21.17
CA VAL A 383 8.93 5.74 -21.00
C VAL A 383 8.64 7.21 -21.26
N LEU A 384 8.56 8.03 -20.20
CA LEU A 384 8.43 9.48 -20.25
C LEU A 384 9.73 10.10 -20.77
N LEU A 385 9.62 10.85 -21.87
CA LEU A 385 10.74 11.57 -22.47
C LEU A 385 10.82 12.98 -21.87
N ASP A 386 12.05 13.40 -21.56
CA ASP A 386 12.35 14.75 -21.09
C ASP A 386 12.11 15.79 -22.21
N GLY A 387 11.04 16.58 -22.09
CA GLY A 387 10.68 17.65 -23.03
C GLY A 387 11.55 18.91 -22.96
N THR A 388 12.43 19.03 -21.96
CA THR A 388 13.27 20.21 -21.67
C THR A 388 14.72 19.80 -21.35
N PRO A 389 15.36 19.02 -22.23
CA PRO A 389 16.52 18.20 -21.91
C PRO A 389 17.73 19.02 -21.45
N VAL A 390 18.22 18.70 -20.25
CA VAL A 390 19.45 19.28 -19.68
C VAL A 390 20.69 18.43 -19.95
N ALA A 391 21.86 19.01 -19.67
CA ALA A 391 23.13 18.29 -19.71
C ALA A 391 23.18 17.19 -18.62
N ALA A 392 23.85 16.08 -18.92
CA ALA A 392 23.83 14.86 -18.08
C ALA A 392 24.19 15.07 -16.59
N ALA A 393 25.01 16.08 -16.27
CA ALA A 393 25.39 16.42 -14.90
C ALA A 393 24.22 16.98 -14.04
N ALA A 394 23.11 17.39 -14.65
CA ALA A 394 21.95 17.98 -13.96
C ALA A 394 20.75 17.01 -13.83
N TRP A 395 20.77 15.87 -14.54
CA TRP A 395 19.62 14.96 -14.69
C TRP A 395 18.96 14.53 -13.37
N ASP A 396 19.70 14.36 -12.27
CA ASP A 396 19.13 13.87 -11.01
C ASP A 396 18.13 14.83 -10.37
N GLY A 397 18.42 16.14 -10.43
CA GLY A 397 17.55 17.19 -9.90
C GLY A 397 16.46 17.64 -10.86
N ASP A 398 16.48 17.17 -12.11
CA ASP A 398 15.56 17.63 -13.14
C ASP A 398 14.33 16.72 -13.30
N PHE A 399 13.16 17.31 -13.04
CA PHE A 399 11.85 16.68 -13.19
C PHE A 399 10.96 17.47 -14.17
N ALA A 400 11.52 18.46 -14.87
CA ALA A 400 10.84 19.06 -16.01
C ALA A 400 10.73 18.02 -17.12
N SER A 401 9.58 18.02 -17.81
CA SER A 401 9.24 17.01 -18.83
C SER A 401 8.12 17.48 -19.76
N ALA A 402 7.45 18.59 -19.44
CA ALA A 402 6.42 19.15 -20.30
C ALA A 402 7.04 19.78 -21.55
N LEU A 403 6.42 19.52 -22.70
CA LEU A 403 6.86 20.11 -23.96
C LEU A 403 6.66 21.64 -23.93
N PRO A 404 7.71 22.44 -24.18
CA PRO A 404 7.60 23.91 -24.11
C PRO A 404 6.70 24.49 -25.20
N VAL A 405 5.85 25.44 -24.80
CA VAL A 405 4.90 26.12 -25.70
C VAL A 405 5.66 26.94 -26.76
N GLY A 406 5.25 26.80 -28.02
CA GLY A 406 5.84 27.47 -29.18
C GLY A 406 7.14 26.85 -29.70
N ALA A 407 7.70 25.85 -29.02
CA ALA A 407 8.88 25.13 -29.50
C ALA A 407 8.50 24.13 -30.61
N SER A 408 9.41 23.94 -31.57
CA SER A 408 9.30 22.95 -32.64
C SER A 408 10.17 21.75 -32.28
N LEU A 409 9.56 20.67 -31.82
CA LEU A 409 10.26 19.50 -31.30
C LEU A 409 10.25 18.32 -32.28
N PRO A 410 11.42 17.80 -32.73
CA PRO A 410 11.48 16.53 -33.44
C PRO A 410 11.25 15.35 -32.48
N VAL A 411 10.48 14.35 -32.95
CA VAL A 411 10.18 13.09 -32.25
C VAL A 411 10.48 11.91 -33.20
N SER A 412 10.99 10.80 -32.65
CA SER A 412 11.57 9.65 -33.38
C SER A 412 12.49 10.08 -34.51
N GLY A 413 13.59 10.75 -34.14
CA GLY A 413 14.63 11.19 -35.09
C GLY A 413 14.22 12.25 -36.12
N GLY A 414 12.96 12.72 -36.11
CA GLY A 414 12.43 13.68 -37.08
C GLY A 414 11.20 13.19 -37.87
N ASP A 415 10.77 11.94 -37.66
CA ASP A 415 9.54 11.36 -38.21
C ASP A 415 8.28 12.18 -37.89
N PHE A 416 8.29 12.88 -36.76
CA PHE A 416 7.28 13.89 -36.42
C PHE A 416 7.93 15.17 -35.93
N THR A 417 7.33 16.31 -36.26
CA THR A 417 7.56 17.59 -35.59
C THR A 417 6.32 17.96 -34.78
N VAL A 418 6.48 18.17 -33.48
CA VAL A 418 5.41 18.53 -32.53
C VAL A 418 5.59 19.99 -32.10
N VAL A 419 4.51 20.77 -32.15
CA VAL A 419 4.42 22.13 -31.61
C VAL A 419 3.23 22.20 -30.66
N VAL A 420 3.48 22.46 -29.38
CA VAL A 420 2.43 22.85 -28.43
C VAL A 420 2.16 24.34 -28.64
N GLU A 421 0.97 24.71 -29.08
CA GLU A 421 0.65 26.10 -29.42
C GLU A 421 0.07 26.89 -28.24
N SER A 422 -0.75 26.24 -27.42
CA SER A 422 -1.35 26.87 -26.25
C SER A 422 -1.81 25.82 -25.22
N LEU A 423 -1.83 26.23 -23.96
CA LEU A 423 -2.31 25.45 -22.82
C LEU A 423 -3.44 26.22 -22.13
N SER A 424 -4.45 25.50 -21.66
CA SER A 424 -5.55 26.04 -20.86
C SER A 424 -6.10 24.94 -19.93
N ALA A 425 -6.81 25.32 -18.87
CA ALA A 425 -7.46 24.34 -17.99
C ALA A 425 -8.46 23.40 -18.72
N ALA A 426 -8.96 23.80 -19.89
CA ALA A 426 -9.87 23.01 -20.71
C ALA A 426 -9.16 22.08 -21.72
N GLY A 427 -7.85 22.27 -21.95
CA GLY A 427 -7.09 21.47 -22.91
C GLY A 427 -5.85 22.18 -23.48
N ALA A 428 -5.00 21.39 -24.13
CA ALA A 428 -3.83 21.82 -24.87
C ALA A 428 -4.08 21.77 -26.38
N VAL A 429 -3.70 22.81 -27.11
CA VAL A 429 -3.74 22.83 -28.58
C VAL A 429 -2.35 22.59 -29.12
N LEU A 430 -2.22 21.67 -30.06
CA LEU A 430 -0.95 21.30 -30.69
C LEU A 430 -1.13 21.05 -32.18
N THR A 431 -0.06 21.30 -32.92
CA THR A 431 0.09 20.86 -34.31
C THR A 431 1.19 19.82 -34.38
N VAL A 432 0.90 18.70 -35.04
CA VAL A 432 1.89 17.66 -35.36
C VAL A 432 2.02 17.55 -36.86
N THR A 433 3.25 17.64 -37.36
CA THR A 433 3.60 17.50 -38.77
C THR A 433 4.41 16.21 -38.94
N PRO A 434 3.83 15.14 -39.54
CA PRO A 434 4.59 13.97 -39.93
C PRO A 434 5.58 14.28 -41.06
N THR A 435 6.74 13.66 -41.01
CA THR A 435 7.74 13.65 -42.07
C THR A 435 7.69 12.27 -42.74
N PRO A 436 7.33 12.15 -44.03
CA PRO A 436 7.36 10.87 -44.72
C PRO A 436 8.79 10.29 -44.75
N PRO A 437 8.99 8.98 -44.49
CA PRO A 437 10.31 8.38 -44.49
C PRO A 437 10.93 8.42 -45.89
N ASN A 438 12.19 8.86 -45.97
CA ASN A 438 12.96 8.89 -47.22
C ASN A 438 13.51 7.49 -47.57
N GLY A 439 12.64 6.51 -47.80
CA GLY A 439 13.05 5.15 -48.16
C GLY A 439 11.90 4.13 -48.18
N PRO A 440 12.13 2.91 -48.69
CA PRO A 440 11.14 1.84 -48.64
C PRO A 440 10.90 1.38 -47.20
N SER A 441 9.62 1.33 -46.79
CA SER A 441 9.18 0.86 -45.47
C SER A 441 9.72 -0.54 -45.15
N VAL A 442 10.37 -0.67 -43.99
CA VAL A 442 10.65 -1.96 -43.36
C VAL A 442 9.42 -2.36 -42.56
N ALA A 443 9.00 -3.63 -42.66
CA ALA A 443 7.81 -4.11 -41.95
C ALA A 443 8.00 -4.05 -40.43
N ALA A 444 7.00 -3.49 -39.72
CA ALA A 444 7.01 -3.35 -38.27
C ALA A 444 7.28 -4.68 -37.55
N ARG A 445 8.14 -4.65 -36.54
CA ARG A 445 8.48 -5.84 -35.75
C ARG A 445 7.30 -6.19 -34.82
N PRO A 446 6.78 -7.43 -34.81
CA PRO A 446 5.69 -7.80 -33.92
C PRO A 446 6.10 -7.63 -32.46
N ALA A 447 5.20 -7.09 -31.64
CA ALA A 447 5.39 -6.99 -30.20
C ALA A 447 5.59 -8.39 -29.60
N GLY A 448 6.70 -8.59 -28.88
CA GLY A 448 7.00 -9.88 -28.28
C GLY A 448 6.00 -10.21 -27.17
N THR A 449 5.31 -11.34 -27.30
CA THR A 449 4.51 -11.91 -26.21
C THR A 449 5.44 -12.36 -25.10
N ALA A 450 5.51 -11.57 -24.02
CA ALA A 450 6.22 -11.97 -22.81
C ALA A 450 5.48 -13.14 -22.14
N THR A 451 6.18 -14.25 -21.93
CA THR A 451 5.80 -15.24 -20.91
C THR A 451 5.90 -14.61 -19.54
N GLY A 452 5.00 -14.95 -18.61
CA GLY A 452 4.95 -14.34 -17.27
C GLY A 452 6.30 -14.40 -16.55
N THR A 453 6.79 -13.23 -16.15
CA THR A 453 8.02 -13.04 -15.37
C THR A 453 7.70 -12.36 -14.05
N VAL A 454 8.45 -12.66 -13.01
CA VAL A 454 8.36 -11.92 -11.73
C VAL A 454 9.15 -10.61 -11.87
N MET A 455 8.55 -9.47 -11.50
CA MET A 455 9.22 -8.17 -11.46
C MET A 455 9.27 -7.63 -10.03
N PRO A 456 10.46 -7.28 -9.51
CA PRO A 456 10.59 -6.63 -8.22
C PRO A 456 10.26 -5.15 -8.32
N ALA A 457 9.43 -4.65 -7.39
CA ALA A 457 9.48 -3.25 -7.05
C ALA A 457 10.90 -2.95 -6.54
N ALA A 458 11.64 -2.10 -7.27
CA ALA A 458 12.95 -1.68 -6.80
C ALA A 458 12.80 -1.02 -5.42
N GLY A 459 13.64 -1.44 -4.46
CA GLY A 459 13.76 -0.74 -3.18
C GLY A 459 14.02 0.75 -3.42
N PRO A 460 13.60 1.64 -2.50
CA PRO A 460 13.40 3.06 -2.77
C PRO A 460 14.62 3.67 -3.46
N ALA A 461 14.48 3.93 -4.76
CA ALA A 461 15.39 4.81 -5.49
C ALA A 461 15.45 6.11 -4.69
N ALA A 462 16.67 6.55 -4.34
CA ALA A 462 16.89 7.51 -3.26
C ALA A 462 16.08 8.80 -3.46
N ALA A 463 14.90 8.84 -2.84
CA ALA A 463 14.14 10.06 -2.72
C ALA A 463 14.99 11.02 -1.87
N PRO A 464 15.16 12.30 -2.27
CA PRO A 464 15.80 13.28 -1.39
C PRO A 464 15.05 13.28 -0.06
N GLN A 465 15.81 13.11 1.03
CA GLN A 465 15.29 12.69 2.34
C GLN A 465 14.07 13.50 2.78
N ALA A 466 12.92 12.84 2.87
CA ALA A 466 11.76 13.38 3.57
C ALA A 466 11.93 13.04 5.06
N ALA A 467 12.19 14.05 5.88
CA ALA A 467 12.17 13.90 7.33
C ALA A 467 10.76 13.57 7.83
N ASP A 468 10.70 12.76 8.88
CA ASP A 468 9.59 12.58 9.81
C ASP A 468 8.21 12.23 9.22
N ALA A 469 8.05 10.97 8.84
CA ALA A 469 6.75 10.30 8.75
C ALA A 469 6.30 9.66 10.10
N ALA A 470 6.77 10.20 11.23
CA ALA A 470 6.44 9.74 12.58
C ALA A 470 5.57 10.79 13.29
N GLY A 471 4.25 10.75 13.08
CA GLY A 471 3.38 11.76 13.70
C GLY A 471 1.92 11.86 13.25
N LEU A 472 1.21 10.76 13.03
CA LEU A 472 -0.26 10.76 12.94
C LEU A 472 -0.87 9.58 13.68
N VAL A 473 -1.05 9.75 15.00
CA VAL A 473 -1.91 8.91 15.83
C VAL A 473 -3.00 9.81 16.43
N GLY A 474 -4.27 9.46 16.20
CA GLY A 474 -5.42 9.98 16.94
C GLY A 474 -5.93 11.38 16.55
N ALA A 475 -7.04 11.42 15.82
CA ALA A 475 -7.95 12.56 15.89
C ALA A 475 -8.81 12.45 17.17
N PRO A 476 -9.06 13.53 17.92
CA PRO A 476 -9.80 13.47 19.18
C PRO A 476 -11.33 13.40 18.95
N GLN A 477 -12.00 12.55 19.72
CA GLN A 477 -13.45 12.62 19.96
C GLN A 477 -13.69 13.48 21.22
N GLU A 478 -14.66 14.40 21.18
CA GLU A 478 -15.02 15.23 22.35
C GLU A 478 -15.96 14.48 23.32
N GLY A 479 -15.69 14.56 24.63
CA GLY A 479 -16.53 13.97 25.67
C GLY A 479 -15.84 13.95 27.05
N ALA A 480 -16.00 15.01 27.84
CA ALA A 480 -15.45 15.17 29.19
C ALA A 480 -16.46 14.67 30.28
N PRO A 481 -16.12 14.53 31.60
CA PRO A 481 -14.93 15.07 32.26
C PRO A 481 -14.21 14.21 33.34
N LEU A 482 -12.88 14.37 33.37
CA LEU A 482 -12.00 14.59 34.54
C LEU A 482 -12.30 13.93 35.90
N LEU A 483 -11.41 13.03 36.31
CA LEU A 483 -10.91 12.95 37.69
C LEU A 483 -9.39 13.14 37.71
N ARG A 484 -8.92 14.03 38.59
CA ARG A 484 -7.49 14.38 38.74
C ARG A 484 -6.78 13.41 39.70
N ALA A 485 -5.62 12.92 39.30
CA ALA A 485 -4.51 12.66 40.23
C ALA A 485 -3.21 13.08 39.54
N ALA A 486 -2.36 13.82 40.25
CA ALA A 486 -1.06 14.28 39.76
C ALA A 486 0.05 13.55 40.52
N SER A 487 1.02 12.99 39.80
CA SER A 487 2.25 12.42 40.36
C SER A 487 3.44 12.97 39.58
N ALA A 488 4.42 13.51 40.31
CA ALA A 488 5.58 14.16 39.74
C ALA A 488 6.60 13.15 39.20
N LEU A 489 7.30 13.52 38.12
CA LEU A 489 8.50 12.83 37.65
C LEU A 489 9.71 13.40 38.39
N GLU A 490 10.37 12.56 39.21
CA GLU A 490 11.71 12.83 39.72
C GLU A 490 12.74 11.97 38.97
N SER A 491 13.82 12.61 38.53
CA SER A 491 14.92 12.00 37.80
C SER A 491 16.06 11.67 38.75
N ALA A 492 16.46 10.40 38.80
CA ALA A 492 17.66 9.95 39.49
C ALA A 492 18.62 9.28 38.51
N ALA A 493 19.74 9.96 38.24
CA ALA A 493 20.85 9.42 37.47
C ALA A 493 22.06 9.18 38.38
N THR A 494 22.54 7.93 38.43
CA THR A 494 23.91 7.53 38.82
C THR A 494 24.06 6.03 38.51
N SER A 495 25.16 5.42 38.08
CA SER A 495 26.42 5.80 37.41
C SER A 495 27.45 4.72 37.76
N SER A 496 27.92 3.91 36.80
CA SER A 496 29.23 3.23 36.80
C SER A 496 29.31 2.27 35.61
N GLY A 497 30.35 2.23 34.77
CA GLY A 497 31.59 3.02 34.72
C GLY A 497 32.76 2.17 34.21
N HIS A 498 33.82 2.80 33.68
CA HIS A 498 35.07 2.22 33.13
C HIS A 498 34.89 1.52 31.75
N GLY A 499 35.73 1.67 30.72
CA GLY A 499 36.98 2.45 30.50
C GLY A 499 37.87 1.68 29.49
N ASN A 500 38.66 2.24 28.56
CA ASN A 500 39.08 3.61 28.19
C ASN A 500 39.41 3.62 26.65
N GLY A 501 39.72 4.71 25.94
CA GLY A 501 39.85 6.14 26.27
C GLY A 501 40.44 6.95 25.09
N LEU A 502 40.64 8.26 25.31
CA LEU A 502 41.55 9.21 24.62
C LEU A 502 41.71 9.16 23.07
N LEU A 503 41.26 10.23 22.39
CA LEU A 503 42.14 11.37 22.04
C LEU A 503 41.32 12.60 21.56
N ALA A 504 41.89 13.80 21.72
CA ALA A 504 41.31 15.11 21.35
C ALA A 504 41.53 15.43 19.84
N ALA A 505 41.08 16.52 19.21
CA ALA A 505 40.46 17.81 19.60
C ALA A 505 39.58 18.29 18.40
N GLY A 506 38.76 19.35 18.39
CA GLY A 506 38.45 20.42 19.35
C GLY A 506 38.29 21.76 18.61
N ALA A 507 37.08 22.34 18.60
CA ALA A 507 36.81 23.73 18.17
C ALA A 507 35.34 24.12 18.47
N ALA A 508 35.11 25.12 19.32
CA ALA A 508 33.92 26.00 19.30
C ALA A 508 34.01 27.06 20.41
N THR A 509 34.53 28.24 20.09
CA THR A 509 34.24 29.47 20.83
C THR A 509 33.56 30.46 19.90
N VAL A 510 32.45 31.03 20.36
CA VAL A 510 32.00 32.43 20.20
C VAL A 510 30.53 32.47 20.64
N LEU A 511 30.24 33.32 21.63
CA LEU A 511 28.90 33.63 22.12
C LEU A 511 28.72 35.15 22.11
N ALA A 512 27.47 35.62 21.93
CA ALA A 512 27.03 37.03 21.92
C ALA A 512 27.51 37.87 20.70
N ALA A 513 26.69 38.73 20.09
CA ALA A 513 25.67 39.57 20.70
C ALA A 513 24.49 39.91 19.77
N THR A 514 23.28 39.86 20.31
CA THR A 514 22.02 40.27 19.66
C THR A 514 21.74 41.77 19.84
N THR A 515 22.16 42.61 18.89
CA THR A 515 21.72 44.02 18.81
C THR A 515 21.83 44.56 17.38
N LEU A 516 20.71 44.68 16.65
CA LEU A 516 20.42 45.68 15.59
C LEU A 516 19.19 45.29 14.74
N LEU A 517 17.97 45.51 15.26
CA LEU A 517 16.73 45.40 14.46
C LEU A 517 15.70 46.46 14.88
N LEU A 518 16.10 47.75 14.88
CA LEU A 518 15.19 48.87 15.13
C LEU A 518 15.47 50.16 14.33
N VAL A 519 16.13 50.08 13.16
CA VAL A 519 16.32 51.27 12.27
C VAL A 519 16.15 50.93 10.77
N GLN A 520 14.99 50.36 10.39
CA GLN A 520 14.59 50.28 8.96
C GLN A 520 13.10 50.58 8.69
N ARG A 521 12.39 51.18 9.65
CA ARG A 521 11.09 51.84 9.40
C ARG A 521 11.22 53.33 9.69
N LEU A 522 11.75 54.10 8.72
CA LEU A 522 11.56 55.56 8.49
C LEU A 522 12.63 56.12 7.53
N ARG A 523 12.61 55.71 6.24
CA ARG A 523 13.26 56.43 5.12
C ARG A 523 12.73 55.90 3.78
N GLY A 524 11.53 56.34 3.42
CA GLY A 524 10.80 55.90 2.22
C GLY A 524 9.56 56.74 1.88
N ARG A 525 9.51 58.00 2.35
CA ARG A 525 8.43 58.95 2.10
C ARG A 525 8.96 60.38 2.06
N THR A 526 9.67 60.73 0.99
CA THR A 526 9.79 62.12 0.46
C THR A 526 10.62 62.07 -0.83
N LEU A 527 9.95 62.24 -1.98
CA LEU A 527 10.40 63.01 -3.17
C LEU A 527 9.45 62.73 -4.34
N ARG A 528 8.38 63.53 -4.40
CA ARG A 528 7.51 63.68 -5.58
C ARG A 528 7.14 65.16 -5.68
N ALA A 529 8.02 65.96 -6.28
CA ALA A 529 7.74 67.35 -6.65
C ALA A 529 8.81 67.87 -7.62
N ARG A 530 8.36 68.16 -8.87
CA ARG A 530 9.11 68.69 -10.02
C ARG A 530 10.04 67.69 -10.71
#